data_AF-A0A6N9NWG5-F1
#
_entry.id   AF-A0A6N9NWG5-F1
#
_cell.length_a   1.000
_cell.length_b   1.000
_cell.length_c   1.000
_cell.angle_alpha   90.00
_cell.angle_beta   90.00
_cell.angle_gamma   90.00
#
_symmetry.space_group_name_H-M   'P 1'
#
loop_
_entity.id
_entity.type
_entity.pdbx_description
1 polymer ?
#
loop_
_entity_poly.entity_id
_entity_poly.type
_entity_poly.pdbx_seq_one_letter_code
_entity_poly.pdbx_strand_id
1 'polypeptide(L)'
;MACCLSPKEYFLKYAKTIFWVFLFCTLFSHGYAMCNLVGNNDTMGIISGNAGAGTSSGRWFLDILVNTCKLLFGDVYFLPWFNLLLGFFFITCSAFLILYSFQIESKAVIVFVTALMLVFPATTSMALYGYTFHFNMLSLFLAACSAALCLNAALSFRIFAALLLALSLGIYQAYLPFACAILVLSWIKNLSDDSSCKTVIRSILWDSITILLGLVLYFALTKLFCAFFHTPLSSYRGIDHMATVPSFKSLLFSAAYSFGILLILPFKNLYGISTPPFCEF
;
A
#
# COMPACT_ATOMS: atom_id res chain seq x y z
N MET A 1 30.96 9.08 -10.65
CA MET A 1 30.10 8.34 -9.68
C MET A 1 29.41 9.40 -8.83
N ALA A 2 28.15 9.73 -9.11
CA ALA A 2 27.42 10.67 -8.25
C ALA A 2 27.31 10.03 -6.86
N CYS A 3 27.75 10.74 -5.83
CA CYS A 3 27.67 10.25 -4.46
C CYS A 3 26.20 10.10 -4.10
N CYS A 4 25.74 8.88 -3.78
CA CYS A 4 24.38 8.67 -3.29
C CYS A 4 24.20 9.46 -2.00
N LEU A 5 23.13 10.24 -1.91
CA LEU A 5 22.85 11.04 -0.73
C LEU A 5 22.51 10.10 0.43
N SER A 6 23.02 10.40 1.62
CA SER A 6 22.57 9.74 2.84
C SER A 6 21.09 10.07 3.12
N PRO A 7 20.37 9.26 3.92
CA PRO A 7 18.96 9.55 4.24
C PRO A 7 18.78 10.96 4.83
N LYS A 8 19.72 11.37 5.69
CA LYS A 8 19.70 12.69 6.34
C LYS A 8 19.89 13.82 5.33
N GLU A 9 20.85 13.70 4.42
CA GLU A 9 21.10 14.71 3.39
C GLU A 9 19.94 14.82 2.41
N TYR A 10 19.40 13.67 1.97
CA TYR A 10 18.24 13.63 1.08
C TYR A 10 17.02 14.29 1.74
N PHE A 11 16.76 13.98 3.01
CA PHE A 11 15.71 14.62 3.80
C PHE A 11 15.91 16.13 3.88
N LEU A 12 17.08 16.61 4.30
CA LEU A 12 17.35 18.04 4.43
C LEU A 12 17.19 18.78 3.09
N LYS A 13 17.55 18.14 1.97
CA LYS A 13 17.47 18.73 0.62
C LYS A 13 16.03 18.82 0.10
N TYR A 14 15.19 17.82 0.37
CA TYR A 14 13.88 17.68 -0.30
C TYR A 14 12.66 17.74 0.63
N ALA A 15 12.80 17.63 1.95
CA ALA A 15 11.69 17.60 2.91
C ALA A 15 10.79 18.84 2.79
N LYS A 16 11.36 20.04 2.62
CA LYS A 16 10.57 21.26 2.42
C LYS A 16 9.68 21.17 1.18
N THR A 17 10.21 20.68 0.07
CA THR A 17 9.45 20.51 -1.17
C THR A 17 8.31 19.50 -0.98
N ILE A 18 8.63 18.34 -0.41
CA ILE A 18 7.66 17.26 -0.17
C ILE A 18 6.56 17.70 0.81
N PHE A 19 6.93 18.46 1.86
CA PHE A 19 5.97 19.02 2.82
C PHE A 19 4.98 19.98 2.14
N TRP A 20 5.45 20.88 1.27
CA TRP A 20 4.55 21.78 0.56
C TRP A 20 3.62 21.04 -0.40
N VAL A 21 4.13 20.03 -1.11
CA VAL A 21 3.28 19.18 -1.98
C VAL A 21 2.24 18.45 -1.14
N PHE A 22 2.64 17.84 -0.03
CA PHE A 22 1.72 17.22 0.92
C PHE A 22 0.63 18.18 1.37
N LEU A 23 1.02 19.36 1.87
CA LEU A 23 0.08 20.34 2.40
C LEU A 23 -0.92 20.78 1.33
N PHE A 24 -0.43 21.22 0.16
CA PHE A 24 -1.31 21.75 -0.88
C PHE A 24 -2.15 20.66 -1.55
N CYS A 25 -1.57 19.52 -1.94
CA CYS A 25 -2.34 18.46 -2.59
C CYS A 25 -3.40 17.88 -1.65
N THR A 26 -3.06 17.69 -0.36
CA THR A 26 -4.01 17.18 0.62
C THR A 26 -5.14 18.18 0.85
N LEU A 27 -4.84 19.46 1.12
CA LEU A 27 -5.86 20.46 1.39
C LEU A 27 -6.75 20.73 0.17
N PHE A 28 -6.18 20.91 -1.02
CA PHE A 28 -6.98 21.25 -2.21
C PHE A 28 -7.78 20.06 -2.74
N SER A 29 -7.25 18.84 -2.66
CA SER A 29 -7.94 17.66 -3.23
C SER A 29 -8.89 17.01 -2.23
N HIS A 30 -8.54 17.03 -0.94
CA HIS A 30 -9.25 16.27 0.10
C HIS A 30 -9.80 17.14 1.23
N GLY A 31 -9.50 18.44 1.26
CA GLY A 31 -9.94 19.35 2.32
C GLY A 31 -11.45 19.39 2.49
N TYR A 32 -12.22 19.23 1.41
CA TYR A 32 -13.67 19.10 1.50
C TYR A 32 -14.08 17.87 2.33
N ALA A 33 -13.48 16.69 2.08
CA ALA A 33 -13.74 15.47 2.83
C ALA A 33 -13.14 15.49 4.25
N MET A 34 -12.18 16.37 4.53
CA MET A 34 -11.66 16.58 5.88
C MET A 34 -12.56 17.51 6.71
N CYS A 35 -13.17 18.52 6.08
CA CYS A 35 -14.09 19.45 6.73
C CYS A 35 -15.53 18.93 6.83
N ASN A 36 -15.89 17.93 6.03
CA ASN A 36 -17.24 17.38 5.96
C ASN A 36 -17.19 15.87 6.15
N LEU A 37 -18.22 15.29 6.75
CA LEU A 37 -18.34 13.83 6.85
C LEU A 37 -18.75 13.24 5.50
N VAL A 38 -17.79 13.13 4.58
CA VAL A 38 -18.00 12.53 3.26
C VAL A 38 -17.61 11.07 3.35
N GLY A 39 -18.62 10.21 3.37
CA GLY A 39 -18.44 8.77 3.52
C GLY A 39 -19.40 8.00 2.63
N ASN A 40 -19.01 6.79 2.24
CA ASN A 40 -19.90 5.85 1.58
C ASN A 40 -20.76 5.11 2.62
N ASN A 41 -21.52 4.11 2.17
CA ASN A 41 -22.40 3.30 3.01
C ASN A 41 -21.64 2.68 4.21
N ASP A 42 -20.40 2.20 3.99
CA ASP A 42 -19.60 1.60 5.05
C ASP A 42 -19.21 2.61 6.12
N THR A 43 -18.84 3.83 5.71
CA THR A 43 -18.50 4.92 6.64
C THR A 43 -19.71 5.36 7.46
N MET A 44 -20.92 5.33 6.90
CA MET A 44 -22.15 5.62 7.67
C MET A 44 -22.48 4.51 8.68
N GLY A 45 -22.13 3.26 8.36
CA GLY A 45 -22.30 2.12 9.27
C GLY A 45 -21.22 2.00 10.36
N ILE A 46 -20.09 2.70 10.20
CA ILE A 46 -18.91 2.59 11.08
C ILE A 46 -18.40 3.97 11.44
N ILE A 47 -19.04 4.59 12.44
CA ILE A 47 -18.65 5.90 12.97
C ILE A 47 -17.67 5.75 14.16
N SER A 48 -17.84 4.70 14.96
CA SER A 48 -16.95 4.36 16.07
C SER A 48 -16.87 2.85 16.32
N GLY A 49 -15.95 2.41 17.18
CA GLY A 49 -15.88 1.03 17.66
C GLY A 49 -15.25 0.02 16.72
N ASN A 50 -14.99 0.35 15.45
CA ASN A 50 -14.40 -0.56 14.48
C ASN A 50 -13.68 0.17 13.32
N ALA A 51 -12.75 -0.51 12.64
CA ALA A 51 -12.12 -0.06 11.41
C ALA A 51 -12.45 -0.95 10.19
N GLY A 52 -13.59 -1.66 10.22
CA GLY A 52 -14.06 -2.49 9.11
C GLY A 52 -13.98 -3.99 9.39
N ALA A 53 -13.90 -4.80 8.35
CA ALA A 53 -13.77 -6.25 8.53
C ALA A 53 -12.37 -6.59 9.09
N GLY A 54 -12.33 -7.22 10.27
CA GLY A 54 -11.11 -7.58 10.98
C GLY A 54 -10.53 -8.93 10.57
N THR A 55 -10.20 -9.74 11.57
CA THR A 55 -9.61 -11.08 11.45
C THR A 55 -10.43 -12.02 10.54
N SER A 56 -11.76 -11.90 10.54
CA SER A 56 -12.64 -12.67 9.63
C SER A 56 -12.36 -12.40 8.14
N SER A 57 -11.71 -11.29 7.80
CA SER A 57 -11.27 -10.96 6.45
C SER A 57 -9.77 -11.17 6.22
N GLY A 58 -9.08 -11.81 7.17
CA GLY A 58 -7.63 -11.96 7.16
C GLY A 58 -6.84 -10.72 7.60
N ARG A 59 -7.52 -9.71 8.19
CA ARG A 59 -6.91 -8.46 8.66
C ARG A 59 -6.63 -8.46 10.15
N TRP A 60 -5.88 -9.45 10.60
CA TRP A 60 -5.57 -9.68 12.02
C TRP A 60 -4.75 -8.54 12.66
N PHE A 61 -3.85 -7.90 11.90
CA PHE A 61 -3.04 -6.80 12.44
C PHE A 61 -3.84 -5.51 12.52
N LEU A 62 -4.83 -5.30 11.63
CA LEU A 62 -5.80 -4.21 11.78
C LEU A 62 -6.53 -4.31 13.13
N ASP A 63 -7.02 -5.50 13.50
CA ASP A 63 -7.69 -5.70 14.79
C ASP A 63 -6.79 -5.38 15.98
N ILE A 64 -5.51 -5.76 15.92
CA ILE A 64 -4.54 -5.41 16.96
C ILE A 64 -4.38 -3.90 17.08
N LEU A 65 -4.26 -3.19 15.95
CA LEU A 65 -4.13 -1.73 15.94
C LEU A 65 -5.40 -1.06 16.47
N VAL A 66 -6.58 -1.50 16.05
CA VAL A 66 -7.87 -1.01 16.55
C VAL A 66 -7.98 -1.22 18.06
N ASN A 67 -7.67 -2.41 18.55
CA ASN A 67 -7.74 -2.72 19.98
C ASN A 67 -6.72 -1.90 20.78
N THR A 68 -5.53 -1.67 20.23
CA THR A 68 -4.53 -0.79 20.84
C THR A 68 -5.02 0.65 20.92
N CYS A 69 -5.65 1.17 19.85
CA CYS A 69 -6.27 2.48 19.86
C CYS A 69 -7.40 2.57 20.89
N LYS A 70 -8.26 1.55 21.03
CA LYS A 70 -9.29 1.50 22.08
C LYS A 70 -8.69 1.56 23.48
N LEU A 71 -7.61 0.82 23.72
CA LEU A 71 -6.92 0.83 25.02
C LEU A 71 -6.27 2.18 25.35
N LEU A 72 -5.66 2.84 24.36
CA LEU A 72 -4.92 4.08 24.56
C LEU A 72 -5.80 5.33 24.52
N PHE A 73 -6.84 5.34 23.70
CA PHE A 73 -7.67 6.50 23.38
C PHE A 73 -9.15 6.31 23.72
N GLY A 74 -9.51 5.21 24.38
CA GLY A 74 -10.87 4.89 24.81
C GLY A 74 -11.71 4.21 23.71
N ASP A 75 -11.63 4.71 22.48
CA ASP A 75 -12.24 4.05 21.32
C ASP A 75 -11.57 4.46 20.00
N VAL A 76 -11.96 3.84 18.89
CA VAL A 76 -11.63 4.27 17.52
C VAL A 76 -12.81 5.02 16.95
N TYR A 77 -12.60 6.31 16.65
CA TYR A 77 -13.60 7.17 16.01
C TYR A 77 -13.16 7.54 14.60
N PHE A 78 -14.12 7.73 13.70
CA PHE A 78 -13.84 8.44 12.47
C PHE A 78 -13.79 9.94 12.74
N LEU A 79 -12.57 10.47 12.86
CA LEU A 79 -12.29 11.89 12.97
C LEU A 79 -11.70 12.37 11.63
N PRO A 80 -12.49 12.95 10.72
CA PRO A 80 -12.05 13.21 9.33
C PRO A 80 -10.69 13.90 9.23
N TRP A 81 -10.48 14.97 10.00
CA TRP A 81 -9.19 15.66 10.05
C TRP A 81 -8.04 14.76 10.49
N PHE A 82 -8.19 14.02 11.58
CA PHE A 82 -7.12 13.19 12.12
C PHE A 82 -6.84 11.98 11.22
N ASN A 83 -7.87 11.21 10.89
CA ASN A 83 -7.75 9.97 10.13
C ASN A 83 -7.24 10.24 8.71
N LEU A 84 -7.76 11.27 8.03
CA LEU A 84 -7.32 11.57 6.66
C LEU A 84 -5.91 12.17 6.66
N LEU A 85 -5.62 13.15 7.52
CA LEU A 85 -4.30 13.78 7.56
C LEU A 85 -3.20 12.78 7.91
N LEU A 86 -3.45 11.90 8.88
CA LEU A 86 -2.50 10.84 9.25
C LEU A 86 -2.30 9.84 8.11
N GLY A 87 -3.36 9.49 7.38
CA GLY A 87 -3.25 8.63 6.20
C GLY A 87 -2.43 9.27 5.08
N PHE A 88 -2.69 10.52 4.73
CA PHE A 88 -1.91 11.25 3.72
C PHE A 88 -0.45 11.46 4.15
N PHE A 89 -0.20 11.58 5.45
CA PHE A 89 1.16 11.59 5.99
C PHE A 89 1.88 10.26 5.69
N PHE A 90 1.26 9.10 5.94
CA PHE A 90 1.86 7.81 5.59
C PHE A 90 2.10 7.64 4.09
N ILE A 91 1.20 8.11 3.23
CA ILE A 91 1.42 8.14 1.77
C ILE A 91 2.65 8.99 1.43
N THR A 92 2.78 10.18 2.05
CA THR A 92 3.91 11.08 1.83
C THR A 92 5.23 10.46 2.29
N CYS A 93 5.25 9.80 3.45
CA CYS A 93 6.41 9.07 3.93
C CYS A 93 6.80 7.92 2.98
N SER A 94 5.81 7.25 2.40
CA SER A 94 6.04 6.20 1.40
C SER A 94 6.63 6.76 0.11
N ALA A 95 6.10 7.88 -0.38
CA ALA A 95 6.64 8.59 -1.55
C ALA A 95 8.10 9.03 -1.31
N PHE A 96 8.37 9.62 -0.14
CA PHE A 96 9.73 9.99 0.26
C PHE A 96 10.68 8.79 0.24
N LEU A 97 10.26 7.67 0.85
CA LEU A 97 11.07 6.46 0.93
C LEU A 97 11.38 5.91 -0.47
N ILE A 98 10.38 5.85 -1.36
CA ILE A 98 10.57 5.39 -2.74
C ILE A 98 11.53 6.33 -3.48
N LEU A 99 11.29 7.63 -3.46
CA LEU A 99 12.13 8.63 -4.14
C LEU A 99 13.58 8.57 -3.64
N TYR A 100 13.78 8.40 -2.33
CA TYR A 100 15.09 8.19 -1.71
C TYR A 100 15.73 6.86 -2.17
N SER A 101 15.00 5.75 -2.12
CA SER A 101 15.48 4.43 -2.54
C SER A 101 15.98 4.42 -3.99
N PHE A 102 15.34 5.20 -4.86
CA PHE A 102 15.76 5.36 -6.26
C PHE A 102 16.73 6.52 -6.50
N GLN A 103 17.11 7.25 -5.46
CA GLN A 103 18.01 8.42 -5.51
C GLN A 103 17.54 9.47 -6.54
N ILE A 104 16.23 9.73 -6.59
CA ILE A 104 15.65 10.70 -7.52
C ILE A 104 15.97 12.10 -7.02
N GLU A 105 16.71 12.89 -7.81
CA GLU A 105 17.11 14.25 -7.43
C GLU A 105 16.35 15.36 -8.17
N SER A 106 15.65 15.02 -9.24
CA SER A 106 14.86 15.99 -9.98
C SER A 106 13.66 16.46 -9.15
N LYS A 107 13.68 17.74 -8.75
CA LYS A 107 12.58 18.36 -7.98
C LYS A 107 11.23 18.22 -8.68
N ALA A 108 11.21 18.32 -10.01
CA ALA A 108 9.98 18.15 -10.79
C ALA A 108 9.41 16.73 -10.64
N VAL A 109 10.27 15.71 -10.71
CA VAL A 109 9.86 14.30 -10.53
C VAL A 109 9.44 14.04 -9.08
N ILE A 110 10.16 14.60 -8.10
CA ILE A 110 9.81 14.50 -6.68
C ILE A 110 8.40 15.07 -6.43
N VAL A 111 8.13 16.28 -6.94
CA VAL A 111 6.81 16.92 -6.84
C VAL A 111 5.75 16.06 -7.52
N PHE A 112 6.01 15.62 -8.75
CA PHE A 112 5.07 14.83 -9.53
C PHE A 112 4.70 13.50 -8.84
N VAL A 113 5.69 12.70 -8.42
CA VAL A 113 5.45 11.41 -7.77
C VAL A 113 4.72 11.59 -6.44
N THR A 114 5.13 12.57 -5.64
CA THR A 114 4.49 12.85 -4.34
C THR A 114 3.04 13.28 -4.54
N ALA A 115 2.79 14.23 -5.46
CA ALA A 115 1.44 14.69 -5.78
C ALA A 115 0.59 13.54 -6.32
N LEU A 116 1.12 12.78 -7.28
CA LEU A 116 0.44 11.65 -7.91
C LEU A 116 -0.05 10.66 -6.85
N MET A 117 0.79 10.24 -5.91
CA MET A 117 0.39 9.29 -4.86
C MET A 117 -0.73 9.84 -3.96
N LEU A 118 -0.74 11.15 -3.70
CA LEU A 118 -1.75 11.82 -2.85
C LEU A 118 -3.10 12.00 -3.56
N VAL A 119 -3.08 12.32 -4.86
CA VAL A 119 -4.31 12.67 -5.61
C VAL A 119 -4.80 11.55 -6.53
N PHE A 120 -4.09 10.42 -6.60
CA PHE A 120 -4.48 9.31 -7.46
C PHE A 120 -5.92 8.88 -7.19
N PRO A 121 -6.74 8.56 -8.22
CA PRO A 121 -8.14 8.19 -8.01
C PRO A 121 -8.36 7.04 -7.02
N ALA A 122 -7.48 6.03 -7.01
CA ALA A 122 -7.58 4.95 -6.02
C ALA A 122 -7.34 5.43 -4.58
N THR A 123 -6.41 6.37 -4.37
CA THR A 123 -6.20 7.02 -3.06
C THR A 123 -7.43 7.80 -2.64
N THR A 124 -8.01 8.58 -3.56
CA THR A 124 -9.24 9.36 -3.32
C THR A 124 -10.42 8.44 -2.98
N SER A 125 -10.61 7.36 -3.73
CA SER A 125 -11.63 6.35 -3.44
C SER A 125 -11.41 5.70 -2.07
N MET A 126 -10.15 5.48 -1.67
CA MET A 126 -9.83 4.92 -0.36
C MET A 126 -10.09 5.92 0.77
N ALA A 127 -9.87 7.21 0.54
CA ALA A 127 -10.14 8.27 1.52
C ALA A 127 -11.62 8.37 1.89
N LEU A 128 -12.54 7.95 1.02
CA LEU A 128 -13.98 7.85 1.33
C LEU A 128 -14.29 6.80 2.41
N TYR A 129 -13.39 5.83 2.62
CA TYR A 129 -13.40 4.90 3.76
C TYR A 129 -12.61 5.49 4.94
N GLY A 130 -12.89 6.75 5.29
CA GLY A 130 -12.07 7.55 6.21
C GLY A 130 -11.89 6.93 7.60
N TYR A 131 -12.86 6.16 8.08
CA TYR A 131 -12.79 5.44 9.36
C TYR A 131 -11.58 4.48 9.44
N THR A 132 -11.18 3.88 8.31
CA THR A 132 -10.05 2.93 8.22
C THR A 132 -8.86 3.47 7.42
N PHE A 133 -8.99 4.62 6.76
CA PHE A 133 -8.02 5.13 5.79
C PHE A 133 -6.57 5.17 6.33
N HIS A 134 -6.34 5.78 7.49
CA HIS A 134 -5.01 5.86 8.12
C HIS A 134 -4.36 4.49 8.38
N PHE A 135 -5.12 3.48 8.81
CA PHE A 135 -4.59 2.12 8.97
C PHE A 135 -4.17 1.54 7.62
N ASN A 136 -4.99 1.71 6.58
CA ASN A 136 -4.64 1.22 5.25
C ASN A 136 -3.43 1.97 4.69
N MET A 137 -3.30 3.28 4.90
CA MET A 137 -2.09 4.00 4.47
C MET A 137 -0.85 3.61 5.29
N LEU A 138 -1.00 3.24 6.56
CA LEU A 138 0.07 2.59 7.32
C LEU A 138 0.47 1.25 6.67
N SER A 139 -0.49 0.46 6.19
CA SER A 139 -0.21 -0.78 5.44
C SER A 139 0.60 -0.50 4.16
N LEU A 140 0.24 0.54 3.39
CA LEU A 140 0.99 0.98 2.22
C LEU A 140 2.43 1.38 2.61
N PHE A 141 2.60 2.11 3.71
CA PHE A 141 3.91 2.50 4.20
C PHE A 141 4.76 1.29 4.64
N LEU A 142 4.17 0.33 5.35
CA LEU A 142 4.86 -0.92 5.72
C LEU A 142 5.28 -1.73 4.49
N ALA A 143 4.44 -1.78 3.43
CA ALA A 143 4.78 -2.38 2.15
C ALA A 143 5.95 -1.65 1.46
N ALA A 144 5.96 -0.32 1.49
CA ALA A 144 7.08 0.48 0.97
C ALA A 144 8.37 0.21 1.75
N CYS A 145 8.31 0.17 3.08
CA CYS A 145 9.44 -0.18 3.95
C CYS A 145 9.97 -1.59 3.67
N SER A 146 9.08 -2.57 3.52
CA SER A 146 9.45 -3.94 3.13
C SER A 146 10.23 -3.95 1.82
N ALA A 147 9.69 -3.31 0.77
CA ALA A 147 10.34 -3.26 -0.53
C ALA A 147 11.69 -2.52 -0.47
N ALA A 148 11.75 -1.37 0.23
CA ALA A 148 12.98 -0.60 0.40
C ALA A 148 14.08 -1.39 1.13
N LEU A 149 13.71 -2.20 2.13
CA LEU A 149 14.64 -3.09 2.83
C LEU A 149 15.13 -4.26 1.97
N CYS A 150 14.47 -4.61 0.87
CA CYS A 150 15.00 -5.60 -0.06
C CYS A 150 16.10 -5.02 -0.96
N LEU A 151 16.08 -3.71 -1.21
CA LEU A 151 17.00 -3.03 -2.12
C LEU A 151 18.43 -3.06 -1.54
N ASN A 152 19.24 -4.00 -2.06
CA ASN A 152 20.66 -4.20 -1.72
C ASN A 152 20.96 -4.59 -0.27
N ALA A 153 20.09 -5.37 0.37
CA ALA A 153 20.25 -5.65 1.79
C ALA A 153 20.80 -7.04 2.14
N ALA A 154 21.48 -7.10 3.28
CA ALA A 154 21.91 -8.33 3.94
C ALA A 154 20.72 -9.21 4.35
N LEU A 155 20.98 -10.49 4.63
CA LEU A 155 19.94 -11.48 4.93
C LEU A 155 19.04 -11.09 6.13
N SER A 156 19.59 -10.46 7.17
CA SER A 156 18.84 -10.01 8.35
C SER A 156 17.76 -8.97 7.99
N PHE A 157 18.07 -8.03 7.10
CA PHE A 157 17.10 -7.04 6.62
C PHE A 157 16.00 -7.67 5.78
N ARG A 158 16.30 -8.75 5.05
CA ARG A 158 15.30 -9.49 4.26
C ARG A 158 14.29 -10.23 5.14
N ILE A 159 14.72 -10.77 6.28
CA ILE A 159 13.79 -11.36 7.27
C ILE A 159 12.88 -10.28 7.84
N PHE A 160 13.45 -9.12 8.19
CA PHE A 160 12.66 -8.00 8.69
C PHE A 160 11.69 -7.46 7.62
N ALA A 161 12.11 -7.38 6.35
CA ALA A 161 11.26 -7.02 5.23
C ALA A 161 10.06 -7.98 5.08
N ALA A 162 10.27 -9.29 5.22
CA ALA A 162 9.19 -10.27 5.21
C ALA A 162 8.19 -10.06 6.35
N LEU A 163 8.68 -9.72 7.56
CA LEU A 163 7.82 -9.37 8.69
C LEU A 163 7.00 -8.10 8.42
N LEU A 164 7.62 -7.04 7.91
CA LEU A 164 6.90 -5.81 7.56
C LEU A 164 5.85 -6.05 6.48
N LEU A 165 6.13 -6.91 5.50
CA LEU A 165 5.14 -7.32 4.50
C LEU A 165 3.99 -8.08 5.17
N ALA A 166 4.27 -9.04 6.04
CA ALA A 166 3.22 -9.79 6.73
C ALA A 166 2.31 -8.88 7.58
N LEU A 167 2.89 -7.88 8.25
CA LEU A 167 2.15 -6.86 8.99
C LEU A 167 1.32 -5.97 8.05
N SER A 168 1.89 -5.53 6.93
CA SER A 168 1.17 -4.79 5.89
C SER A 168 -0.06 -5.58 5.43
N LEU A 169 0.10 -6.84 5.02
CA LEU A 169 -0.99 -7.71 4.57
C LEU A 169 -2.00 -8.02 5.69
N GLY A 170 -1.53 -8.11 6.93
CA GLY A 170 -2.36 -8.24 8.13
C GLY A 170 -3.23 -7.01 8.40
N ILE A 171 -2.94 -5.87 7.77
CA ILE A 171 -3.82 -4.70 7.77
C ILE A 171 -4.65 -4.66 6.49
N TYR A 172 -4.02 -4.73 5.32
CA TYR A 172 -4.69 -4.69 4.04
C TYR A 172 -3.90 -5.38 2.93
N GLN A 173 -4.47 -6.45 2.39
CA GLN A 173 -3.82 -7.34 1.42
C GLN A 173 -3.56 -6.68 0.06
N ALA A 174 -4.29 -5.62 -0.27
CA ALA A 174 -4.21 -4.95 -1.56
C ALA A 174 -2.88 -4.23 -1.82
N TYR A 175 -1.98 -4.13 -0.82
CA TYR A 175 -0.66 -3.51 -0.98
C TYR A 175 0.47 -4.50 -1.31
N LEU A 176 0.19 -5.80 -1.44
CA LEU A 176 1.17 -6.75 -2.00
C LEU A 176 1.67 -6.29 -3.40
N PRO A 177 0.80 -5.97 -4.38
CA PRO A 177 1.25 -5.53 -5.69
C PRO A 177 2.06 -4.24 -5.65
N PHE A 178 1.80 -3.37 -4.66
CA PHE A 178 2.55 -2.13 -4.49
C PHE A 178 4.02 -2.41 -4.09
N ALA A 179 4.26 -3.30 -3.12
CA ALA A 179 5.61 -3.74 -2.79
C ALA A 179 6.31 -4.41 -3.99
N CYS A 180 5.60 -5.29 -4.71
CA CYS A 180 6.13 -5.95 -5.91
C CYS A 180 6.49 -4.93 -7.00
N ALA A 181 5.68 -3.90 -7.22
CA ALA A 181 5.93 -2.87 -8.23
C ALA A 181 7.23 -2.11 -7.94
N ILE A 182 7.51 -1.76 -6.68
CA ILE A 182 8.77 -1.10 -6.28
C ILE A 182 9.97 -2.01 -6.61
N LEU A 183 9.88 -3.31 -6.32
CA LEU A 183 10.96 -4.27 -6.63
C LEU A 183 11.17 -4.42 -8.14
N VAL A 184 10.09 -4.52 -8.92
CA VAL A 184 10.15 -4.56 -10.39
C VAL A 184 10.82 -3.31 -10.95
N LEU A 185 10.46 -2.12 -10.46
CA LEU A 185 11.10 -0.86 -10.87
C LEU A 185 12.60 -0.86 -10.55
N SER A 186 13.01 -1.43 -9.42
CA SER A 186 14.42 -1.61 -9.08
C SER A 186 15.14 -2.52 -10.07
N TRP A 187 14.53 -3.63 -10.47
CA TRP A 187 15.11 -4.52 -11.48
C TRP A 187 15.26 -3.85 -12.84
N ILE A 188 14.25 -3.08 -13.27
CA ILE A 188 14.30 -2.28 -14.52
C ILE A 188 15.43 -1.24 -14.45
N LYS A 189 15.55 -0.53 -13.32
CA LYS A 189 16.64 0.44 -13.12
C LYS A 189 18.01 -0.23 -13.19
N ASN A 190 18.21 -1.36 -12.51
CA ASN A 190 19.49 -2.07 -12.53
C ASN A 190 19.87 -2.56 -13.94
N LEU A 191 18.90 -3.00 -14.74
CA LEU A 191 19.13 -3.35 -16.15
C LEU A 191 19.52 -2.12 -16.98
N SER A 192 18.95 -0.95 -16.67
CA SER A 192 19.25 0.31 -17.37
C SER A 192 20.62 0.87 -16.99
N ASP A 193 21.10 0.59 -15.77
CA ASP A 193 22.41 1.00 -15.25
C ASP A 193 23.55 0.02 -15.65
N ASP A 194 23.37 -0.75 -16.73
CA ASP A 194 24.33 -1.75 -17.26
C ASP A 194 24.78 -2.81 -16.24
N SER A 195 23.95 -3.13 -15.24
CA SER A 195 24.26 -4.22 -14.31
C SER A 195 24.26 -5.57 -15.03
N SER A 196 25.17 -6.46 -14.63
CA SER A 196 25.18 -7.83 -15.16
C SER A 196 23.82 -8.52 -14.97
N CYS A 197 23.31 -9.17 -16.01
CA CYS A 197 22.08 -9.96 -15.95
C CYS A 197 22.07 -10.95 -14.78
N LYS A 198 23.23 -11.52 -14.42
CA LYS A 198 23.38 -12.42 -13.27
C LYS A 198 23.04 -11.74 -11.95
N THR A 199 23.44 -10.48 -11.78
CA THR A 199 23.15 -9.68 -10.59
C THR A 199 21.65 -9.40 -10.49
N VAL A 200 21.02 -9.01 -11.61
CA VAL A 200 19.57 -8.75 -11.65
C VAL A 200 18.77 -10.00 -11.35
N ILE A 201 19.08 -11.14 -11.98
CA ILE A 201 18.41 -12.42 -11.72
C ILE A 201 18.58 -12.82 -10.24
N ARG A 202 19.76 -12.64 -9.67
CA ARG A 202 20.00 -12.91 -8.25
C ARG A 202 19.12 -12.04 -7.36
N SER A 203 18.98 -10.75 -7.65
CA SER A 203 18.08 -9.85 -6.91
C SER A 203 16.62 -10.33 -7.02
N ILE A 204 16.15 -10.65 -8.23
CA ILE A 204 14.80 -11.19 -8.45
C ILE A 204 14.53 -12.42 -7.58
N LEU A 205 15.47 -13.37 -7.53
CA LEU A 205 15.33 -14.59 -6.74
C LEU A 205 15.24 -14.27 -5.24
N TRP A 206 16.15 -13.45 -4.71
CA TRP A 206 16.14 -13.11 -3.28
C TRP A 206 14.93 -12.30 -2.88
N ASP A 207 14.51 -11.36 -3.72
CA ASP A 207 13.32 -10.54 -3.50
C ASP A 207 12.06 -11.40 -3.53
N SER A 208 11.98 -12.36 -4.46
CA SER A 208 10.88 -13.35 -4.53
C SER A 208 10.82 -14.23 -3.28
N ILE A 209 11.97 -14.70 -2.77
CA ILE A 209 12.04 -15.45 -1.52
C ILE A 209 11.52 -14.60 -0.35
N THR A 210 11.90 -13.32 -0.27
CA THR A 210 11.42 -12.42 0.78
C THR A 210 9.91 -12.20 0.71
N ILE A 211 9.35 -11.97 -0.48
CA ILE A 211 7.89 -11.85 -0.68
C ILE A 211 7.18 -13.15 -0.28
N LEU A 212 7.68 -14.31 -0.71
CA LEU A 212 7.11 -15.61 -0.36
C LEU A 212 7.14 -15.86 1.16
N LEU A 213 8.24 -15.52 1.82
CA LEU A 213 8.36 -15.63 3.28
C LEU A 213 7.33 -14.73 3.98
N GLY A 214 7.15 -13.49 3.51
CA GLY A 214 6.14 -12.57 4.06
C GLY A 214 4.71 -13.08 3.85
N LEU A 215 4.41 -13.70 2.70
CA LEU A 215 3.11 -14.32 2.43
C LEU A 215 2.85 -15.54 3.31
N VAL A 216 3.84 -16.43 3.45
CA VAL A 216 3.74 -17.61 4.33
C VAL A 216 3.49 -17.16 5.77
N LEU A 217 4.25 -16.17 6.24
CA LEU A 217 4.09 -15.59 7.57
C LEU A 217 2.71 -14.95 7.76
N TYR A 218 2.24 -14.18 6.76
CA TYR A 218 0.89 -13.60 6.76
C TYR A 218 -0.20 -14.67 6.91
N PHE A 219 -0.16 -15.75 6.12
CA PHE A 219 -1.16 -16.81 6.18
C PHE A 219 -1.06 -17.62 7.49
N ALA A 220 0.15 -17.87 7.98
CA ALA A 220 0.36 -18.53 9.27
C ALA A 220 -0.24 -17.73 10.42
N LEU A 221 0.04 -16.41 10.47
CA LEU A 221 -0.53 -15.51 11.47
C LEU A 221 -2.04 -15.38 11.31
N THR A 222 -2.56 -15.32 10.09
CA THR A 222 -4.01 -15.29 9.86
C THR A 222 -4.69 -16.52 10.45
N LYS A 223 -4.16 -17.73 10.20
CA LYS A 223 -4.70 -18.97 10.80
C LYS A 223 -4.61 -18.95 12.32
N LEU A 224 -3.48 -18.49 12.87
CA LEU A 224 -3.27 -18.37 14.31
C LEU A 224 -4.31 -17.44 14.95
N PHE A 225 -4.52 -16.24 14.39
CA PHE A 225 -5.48 -15.27 14.93
C PHE A 225 -6.93 -15.70 14.72
N CYS A 226 -7.28 -16.34 13.60
CA CYS A 226 -8.60 -16.94 13.41
C CYS A 226 -8.90 -17.98 14.50
N ALA A 227 -7.91 -18.83 14.83
CA ALA A 227 -8.04 -19.81 15.90
C ALA A 227 -8.14 -19.14 17.28
N PHE A 228 -7.28 -18.15 17.56
CA PHE A 228 -7.23 -17.43 18.84
C PHE A 228 -8.52 -16.67 19.13
N PHE A 229 -9.10 -16.00 18.13
CA PHE A 229 -10.35 -15.24 18.26
C PHE A 229 -11.61 -16.07 17.96
N HIS A 230 -11.47 -17.38 17.74
CA HIS A 230 -12.57 -18.28 17.35
C HIS A 230 -13.43 -17.72 16.19
N THR A 231 -12.78 -17.00 15.27
CA THR A 231 -13.43 -16.29 14.18
C THR A 231 -12.96 -16.89 12.86
N PRO A 232 -13.78 -17.72 12.19
CA PRO A 232 -13.40 -18.27 10.90
C PRO A 232 -13.32 -17.17 9.84
N LEU A 233 -12.57 -17.44 8.78
CA LEU A 233 -12.56 -16.59 7.60
C LEU A 233 -13.96 -16.56 6.98
N SER A 234 -14.39 -15.36 6.58
CA SER A 234 -15.66 -15.14 5.91
C SER A 234 -15.64 -15.75 4.52
N SER A 235 -16.78 -16.29 4.07
CA SER A 235 -16.97 -16.71 2.68
C SER A 235 -17.18 -15.53 1.72
N TYR A 236 -17.27 -14.30 2.25
CA TYR A 236 -17.40 -13.09 1.45
C TYR A 236 -16.27 -13.00 0.43
N ARG A 237 -16.63 -12.92 -0.86
CA ARG A 237 -15.70 -12.85 -1.99
C ARG A 237 -14.65 -13.99 -2.02
N GLY A 238 -14.93 -15.13 -1.41
CA GLY A 238 -14.04 -16.29 -1.38
C GLY A 238 -12.81 -16.13 -0.49
N ILE A 239 -12.87 -15.26 0.53
CA ILE A 239 -11.77 -15.06 1.48
C ILE A 239 -11.41 -16.36 2.22
N ASP A 240 -12.37 -17.19 2.56
CA ASP A 240 -12.17 -18.53 3.14
C ASP A 240 -11.33 -19.47 2.25
N HIS A 241 -11.27 -19.21 0.95
CA HIS A 241 -10.44 -19.95 -0.01
C HIS A 241 -9.10 -19.25 -0.34
N MET A 242 -8.76 -18.13 0.30
CA MET A 242 -7.57 -17.34 -0.07
C MET A 242 -6.23 -18.07 0.11
N ALA A 243 -6.19 -19.10 0.97
CA ALA A 243 -5.02 -19.94 1.20
C ALA A 243 -4.94 -21.15 0.25
N THR A 244 -5.93 -21.34 -0.63
CA THR A 244 -5.92 -22.43 -1.61
C THR A 244 -4.93 -22.09 -2.73
N VAL A 245 -4.08 -23.07 -3.08
CA VAL A 245 -3.15 -22.89 -4.19
C VAL A 245 -3.93 -23.01 -5.49
N PRO A 246 -4.00 -21.95 -6.32
CA PRO A 246 -4.73 -22.01 -7.57
C PRO A 246 -4.00 -22.93 -8.55
N SER A 247 -4.77 -23.55 -9.46
CA SER A 247 -4.17 -24.30 -10.58
C SER A 247 -3.32 -23.36 -11.45
N PHE A 248 -2.30 -23.91 -12.12
CA PHE A 248 -1.47 -23.12 -13.05
C PHE A 248 -2.31 -22.46 -14.16
N LYS A 249 -3.34 -23.16 -14.67
CA LYS A 249 -4.28 -22.61 -15.66
C LYS A 249 -5.07 -21.42 -15.12
N SER A 250 -5.60 -21.52 -13.90
CA SER A 250 -6.31 -20.39 -13.28
C SER A 250 -5.40 -19.21 -12.98
N LEU A 251 -4.12 -19.47 -12.64
CA LEU A 251 -3.13 -18.41 -12.47
C LEU A 251 -2.87 -17.67 -13.78
N LEU A 252 -2.61 -18.39 -14.87
CA LEU A 252 -2.42 -17.82 -16.21
C LEU A 252 -3.66 -17.04 -16.67
N PHE A 253 -4.85 -17.60 -16.47
CA PHE A 253 -6.10 -16.92 -16.79
C PHE A 253 -6.26 -15.63 -15.98
N SER A 254 -6.00 -15.66 -14.68
CA SER A 254 -6.10 -14.48 -13.81
C SER A 254 -5.11 -13.38 -14.21
N ALA A 255 -3.89 -13.76 -14.60
CA ALA A 255 -2.89 -12.83 -15.11
C ALA A 255 -3.32 -12.20 -16.45
N ALA A 256 -3.79 -13.01 -17.40
CA ALA A 256 -4.29 -12.54 -18.69
C ALA A 256 -5.52 -11.64 -18.54
N TYR A 257 -6.45 -12.01 -17.66
CA TYR A 257 -7.65 -11.23 -17.34
C TYR A 257 -7.29 -9.88 -16.72
N SER A 258 -6.37 -9.86 -15.75
CA SER A 258 -5.92 -8.62 -15.11
C SER A 258 -5.23 -7.68 -16.10
N PHE A 259 -4.40 -8.22 -17.00
CA PHE A 259 -3.78 -7.45 -18.07
C PHE A 259 -4.82 -6.92 -19.08
N GLY A 260 -5.79 -7.75 -19.45
CA GLY A 260 -6.91 -7.34 -20.31
C GLY A 260 -7.73 -6.20 -19.71
N ILE A 261 -8.05 -6.26 -18.40
CA ILE A 261 -8.70 -5.16 -17.67
C ILE A 261 -7.86 -3.89 -17.77
N LEU A 262 -6.54 -3.99 -17.62
CA LEU A 262 -5.66 -2.82 -17.65
C LEU A 262 -5.67 -2.11 -19.01
N LEU A 263 -5.80 -2.86 -20.11
CA LEU A 263 -5.91 -2.30 -21.46
C LEU A 263 -7.26 -1.63 -21.72
N ILE A 264 -8.35 -2.14 -21.14
CA ILE A 264 -9.70 -1.56 -21.31
C ILE A 264 -10.03 -0.47 -20.29
N LEU A 265 -9.23 -0.32 -19.23
CA LEU A 265 -9.42 0.70 -18.19
C LEU A 265 -9.67 2.09 -18.80
N PRO A 266 -8.91 2.59 -19.80
CA PRO A 266 -9.17 3.91 -20.39
C PRO A 266 -10.49 4.04 -21.14
N PHE A 267 -11.08 2.92 -21.58
CA PHE A 267 -12.18 2.87 -22.53
C PHE A 267 -13.51 2.40 -21.93
N LYS A 268 -13.50 1.82 -20.72
CA LYS A 268 -14.69 1.27 -20.08
C LYS A 268 -14.81 1.76 -18.66
N ASN A 269 -15.96 2.33 -18.33
CA ASN A 269 -16.27 2.79 -16.99
C ASN A 269 -16.27 1.62 -16.01
N LEU A 270 -15.18 1.51 -15.25
CA LEU A 270 -15.05 0.57 -14.15
C LEU A 270 -15.32 1.33 -12.85
N TYR A 271 -16.58 1.32 -12.41
CA TYR A 271 -17.00 1.91 -11.13
C TYR A 271 -16.64 3.40 -10.94
N GLY A 272 -16.73 4.20 -12.01
CA GLY A 272 -16.53 5.64 -12.01
C GLY A 272 -15.12 6.12 -12.37
N ILE A 273 -14.19 5.22 -12.71
CA ILE A 273 -12.78 5.57 -12.96
C ILE A 273 -12.52 6.06 -14.40
N SER A 274 -13.38 5.73 -15.36
CA SER A 274 -13.01 5.90 -16.77
C SER A 274 -14.19 5.91 -17.74
N THR A 275 -14.83 7.06 -17.85
CA THR A 275 -15.39 7.50 -19.14
C THR A 275 -15.02 8.97 -19.32
N PRO A 276 -14.08 9.30 -20.23
CA PRO A 276 -14.07 10.61 -20.84
C PRO A 276 -15.41 10.77 -21.60
N PRO A 277 -16.06 11.95 -21.56
CA PRO A 277 -17.39 12.17 -22.16
C PRO A 277 -17.44 12.02 -23.70
N PHE A 278 -16.35 11.63 -24.35
CA PHE A 278 -16.24 11.53 -25.82
C PHE A 278 -16.47 10.11 -26.38
N CYS A 279 -16.68 9.10 -25.53
CA CYS A 279 -16.86 7.70 -25.95
C CYS A 279 -18.32 7.19 -25.83
N GLU A 280 -19.29 8.09 -25.63
CA GLU A 280 -20.73 7.77 -25.69
C GLU A 280 -21.26 8.06 -27.10
N PHE A 281 -21.06 7.11 -28.03
CA PHE A 281 -21.75 7.05 -29.32
C PHE A 281 -22.08 5.60 -29.67
#